data_AF-A0A522X4U5-F1
#
_entry.id   AF-A0A522X4U5-F1
#
_cell.length_a   1.000
_cell.length_b   1.000
_cell.length_c   1.000
_cell.angle_alpha   90.00
_cell.angle_beta   90.00
_cell.angle_gamma   90.00
#
_symmetry.space_group_name_H-M   'P 1'
#
loop_
_entity.id
_entity.type
_entity.pdbx_description
1 polymer ?
#
loop_
_entity_poly.entity_id
_entity_poly.type
_entity_poly.pdbx_seq_one_letter_code
_entity_poly.pdbx_strand_id
1 'polypeptide(L)'
;MTITFGRTDTSTLGRWWWTVDRWTIAALFLLVGVGALLTMAASPAVAERIGTQSFHFVRRQFMFLAPALAMMIAVSLLAPKQVRRLAVLGLIGSVVLLALVPLLGAEVKGAKRWLTVAGMSIQPSEFVKP
;
A
#
# COMPACT_ATOMS: atom_id res chain seq x y z
N MET A 1 -3.14 30.41 -3.72
CA MET A 1 -4.00 29.90 -4.81
C MET A 1 -4.99 28.92 -4.20
N THR A 2 -6.16 29.40 -3.78
CA THR A 2 -7.21 28.55 -3.19
C THR A 2 -7.91 27.83 -4.33
N ILE A 3 -7.71 26.51 -4.42
CA ILE A 3 -8.44 25.68 -5.39
C ILE A 3 -9.89 25.60 -4.89
N THR A 4 -10.76 26.44 -5.45
CA THR A 4 -12.18 26.46 -5.12
C THR A 4 -12.93 25.59 -6.13
N PHE A 5 -13.18 24.32 -5.79
CA PHE A 5 -14.06 23.47 -6.60
C PHE A 5 -15.52 23.92 -6.41
N GLY A 6 -16.14 24.38 -7.49
CA GLY A 6 -17.58 24.71 -7.49
C GLY A 6 -18.43 23.46 -7.23
N ARG A 7 -19.63 23.64 -6.65
CA ARG A 7 -20.56 22.51 -6.43
C ARG A 7 -21.13 21.94 -7.73
N THR A 8 -21.02 22.69 -8.83
CA THR A 8 -21.44 22.31 -10.18
C THR A 8 -20.32 21.61 -10.97
N ASP A 9 -19.12 21.47 -10.39
CA ASP A 9 -18.01 20.83 -11.07
C ASP A 9 -18.23 19.31 -11.19
N THR A 10 -18.34 18.83 -12.43
CA THR A 10 -18.55 17.42 -12.77
C THR A 10 -17.24 16.68 -13.10
N SER A 11 -16.10 17.38 -13.02
CA SER A 11 -14.78 16.79 -13.17
C SER A 11 -14.58 15.64 -12.16
N THR A 12 -13.68 14.71 -12.48
CA THR A 12 -13.36 13.59 -11.58
C THR A 12 -12.85 14.07 -10.23
N LEU A 13 -11.98 15.10 -10.23
CA LEU A 13 -11.44 15.71 -9.02
C LEU A 13 -12.51 16.48 -8.24
N GLY A 14 -13.38 17.25 -8.90
CA GLY A 14 -14.47 17.98 -8.27
C GLY A 14 -15.44 17.03 -7.57
N ARG A 15 -15.87 15.96 -8.26
CA ARG A 15 -16.74 14.94 -7.67
C ARG A 15 -16.07 14.21 -6.50
N TRP A 16 -14.81 13.82 -6.66
CA TRP A 16 -14.05 13.18 -5.58
C TRP A 16 -13.95 14.07 -4.35
N TRP A 17 -13.61 15.35 -4.51
CA TRP A 17 -13.47 16.31 -3.41
C TRP A 17 -14.76 16.51 -2.58
N TRP A 18 -15.91 16.41 -3.24
CA TRP A 18 -17.23 16.56 -2.60
C TRP A 18 -17.80 15.27 -2.03
N THR A 19 -17.37 14.11 -2.52
CA THR A 19 -17.90 12.80 -2.09
C THR A 19 -17.01 12.10 -1.07
N VAL A 20 -15.73 12.42 -1.02
CA VAL A 20 -14.77 11.75 -0.14
C VAL A 20 -14.97 12.14 1.31
N ASP A 21 -14.93 11.15 2.20
CA ASP A 21 -14.98 11.39 3.64
C ASP A 21 -13.61 11.90 4.14
N ARG A 22 -13.58 13.19 4.48
CA ARG A 22 -12.40 13.90 4.93
C ARG A 22 -11.93 13.45 6.30
N TRP A 23 -12.83 12.98 7.17
CA TRP A 23 -12.47 12.49 8.49
C TRP A 23 -11.75 11.17 8.40
N THR A 24 -12.24 10.25 7.56
CA THR A 24 -11.58 8.98 7.28
C THR A 24 -10.20 9.20 6.66
N ILE A 25 -10.08 10.12 5.69
CA ILE A 25 -8.77 10.48 5.12
C ILE A 25 -7.84 11.07 6.18
N ALA A 26 -8.32 11.99 7.01
CA ALA A 26 -7.50 12.59 8.07
C ALA A 26 -7.03 11.53 9.08
N ALA A 27 -7.91 10.60 9.48
CA ALA A 27 -7.57 9.50 10.37
C ALA A 27 -6.52 8.56 9.74
N LEU A 28 -6.63 8.24 8.45
CA LEU A 28 -5.64 7.45 7.73
C LEU A 28 -4.27 8.14 7.68
N PHE A 29 -4.23 9.44 7.36
CA PHE A 29 -2.97 10.19 7.36
C PHE A 29 -2.36 10.30 8.75
N LEU A 30 -3.18 10.47 9.79
CA LEU A 30 -2.72 10.46 11.17
C LEU A 30 -2.11 9.10 11.54
N LEU A 31 -2.79 8.00 11.21
CA LEU A 31 -2.31 6.65 11.46
C LEU A 31 -0.98 6.37 10.74
N VAL A 32 -0.87 6.79 9.48
CA VAL A 32 0.38 6.72 8.70
C VAL A 32 1.49 7.53 9.37
N GLY A 33 1.21 8.76 9.81
CA GLY A 33 2.17 9.62 10.48
C GLY A 33 2.67 9.03 11.81
N VAL A 34 1.76 8.52 12.63
CA VAL A 34 2.10 7.82 13.87
C VAL A 34 2.93 6.57 13.58
N GLY A 35 2.52 5.76 12.61
CA GLY A 35 3.28 4.57 12.19
C GLY A 35 4.70 4.91 11.71
N ALA A 36 4.86 5.99 10.95
CA ALA A 36 6.17 6.47 10.51
C ALA A 36 7.04 6.91 11.69
N LEU A 37 6.48 7.67 12.64
CA LEU A 37 7.17 8.09 13.87
C LEU A 37 7.60 6.88 14.72
N LEU A 38 6.70 5.92 14.93
CA LEU A 38 7.01 4.69 15.68
C LEU A 38 8.08 3.85 14.97
N THR A 39 8.07 3.80 13.63
CA THR A 39 9.11 3.14 12.85
C THR A 39 10.46 3.80 13.08
N MET A 40 10.52 5.12 13.10
CA MET A 40 11.77 5.86 13.38
C MET A 40 12.29 5.61 14.80
N ALA A 41 11.39 5.51 15.79
CA ALA A 41 11.75 5.27 17.18
C ALA A 41 12.21 3.83 17.45
N ALA A 42 11.52 2.83 16.91
CA ALA A 42 11.74 1.43 17.25
C ALA A 42 12.76 0.71 16.34
N SER A 43 12.89 1.13 15.08
CA SER A 43 13.72 0.43 14.09
C SER A 43 15.23 0.39 14.41
N PRO A 44 15.87 1.45 14.94
CA PRO A 44 17.30 1.44 15.24
C PRO A 44 17.71 0.34 16.21
N ALA A 45 16.92 0.14 17.28
CA ALA A 45 17.18 -0.89 18.29
C ALA A 45 17.10 -2.31 17.69
N VAL A 46 16.20 -2.53 16.73
CA VAL A 46 16.09 -3.81 16.02
C VAL A 46 17.25 -3.98 15.05
N ALA A 47 17.58 -2.93 14.29
CA ALA A 47 18.66 -2.94 13.30
C ALA A 47 20.02 -3.28 13.92
N GLU A 48 20.32 -2.72 15.08
CA GLU A 48 21.54 -3.01 15.84
C GLU A 48 21.61 -4.47 16.28
N ARG A 49 20.51 -5.04 16.79
CA ARG A 49 20.45 -6.46 17.20
C ARG A 49 20.74 -7.45 16.07
N ILE A 50 20.40 -7.09 14.84
CA ILE A 50 20.60 -7.95 13.65
C ILE A 50 21.85 -7.54 12.84
N GLY A 51 22.66 -6.61 13.34
CA GLY A 51 23.90 -6.18 12.69
C GLY A 51 23.69 -5.39 11.38
N THR A 52 22.58 -4.67 11.25
CA THR A 52 22.26 -3.85 10.07
C THR A 52 22.33 -2.36 10.39
N GLN A 53 22.39 -1.51 9.36
CA GLN A 53 22.40 -0.05 9.53
C GLN A 53 21.16 0.43 10.29
N SER A 54 21.34 1.30 11.29
CA SER A 54 20.29 1.75 12.22
C SER A 54 19.01 2.26 11.54
N PHE A 55 19.13 2.90 10.37
CA PHE A 55 17.99 3.44 9.61
C PHE A 55 17.55 2.57 8.42
N HIS A 56 18.01 1.33 8.31
CA HIS A 56 17.67 0.44 7.20
C HIS A 56 16.16 0.28 7.01
N PHE A 57 15.44 -0.07 8.09
CA PHE A 57 13.99 -0.26 8.05
C PHE A 57 13.22 1.03 7.84
N VAL A 58 13.69 2.14 8.41
CA VAL A 58 13.11 3.47 8.19
C VAL A 58 13.19 3.83 6.72
N ARG A 59 14.38 3.74 6.11
CA ARG A 59 14.56 4.04 4.68
C ARG A 59 13.64 3.20 3.81
N ARG A 60 13.53 1.91 4.11
CA ARG A 60 12.64 0.99 3.38
C ARG A 60 11.16 1.35 3.55
N GLN A 61 10.73 1.69 4.76
CA GLN A 61 9.35 2.12 5.03
C GLN A 61 8.98 3.36 4.22
N PHE A 62 9.84 4.38 4.21
CA PHE A 62 9.59 5.62 3.46
C PHE A 62 9.66 5.42 1.94
N MET A 63 10.52 4.50 1.45
CA MET A 63 10.53 4.12 0.02
C MET A 63 9.20 3.53 -0.44
N PHE A 64 8.53 2.71 0.38
CA PHE A 64 7.22 2.13 0.05
C PHE A 64 6.05 3.05 0.37
N LEU A 65 6.22 4.00 1.30
CA LEU A 65 5.14 4.86 1.73
C LEU A 65 4.64 5.79 0.62
N ALA A 66 5.55 6.41 -0.14
CA ALA A 66 5.20 7.30 -1.24
C ALA A 66 4.36 6.61 -2.34
N PRO A 67 4.79 5.47 -2.93
CA PRO A 67 3.97 4.77 -3.91
C PRO A 67 2.67 4.20 -3.31
N ALA A 68 2.64 3.80 -2.04
CA ALA A 68 1.42 3.34 -1.38
C ALA A 68 0.37 4.46 -1.26
N LEU A 69 0.78 5.66 -0.83
CA LEU A 69 -0.11 6.83 -0.77
C LEU A 69 -0.58 7.26 -2.16
N ALA A 70 0.32 7.25 -3.16
CA ALA A 70 -0.06 7.54 -4.54
C ALA A 70 -1.09 6.54 -5.07
N MET A 71 -0.89 5.24 -4.82
CA MET A 71 -1.82 4.18 -5.20
C MET A 71 -3.18 4.36 -4.50
N MET A 72 -3.19 4.65 -3.20
CA MET A 72 -4.42 4.90 -2.44
C MET A 72 -5.25 6.03 -3.07
N ILE A 73 -4.62 7.18 -3.37
CA ILE A 73 -5.31 8.31 -3.99
C ILE A 73 -5.78 7.95 -5.41
N ALA A 74 -4.91 7.32 -6.22
CA ALA A 74 -5.24 6.94 -7.58
C ALA A 74 -6.45 5.97 -7.64
N VAL A 75 -6.49 4.96 -6.78
CA VAL A 75 -7.62 4.01 -6.70
C VAL A 75 -8.88 4.71 -6.20
N SER A 76 -8.77 5.64 -5.24
CA SER A 76 -9.92 6.40 -4.72
C SER A 76 -10.58 7.30 -5.78
N LEU A 77 -9.87 7.66 -6.84
CA LEU A 77 -10.37 8.48 -7.96
C LEU A 77 -11.11 7.65 -9.02
N LEU A 78 -11.04 6.31 -8.96
CA LEU A 78 -11.63 5.43 -9.96
C LEU A 78 -13.15 5.35 -9.83
N ALA A 79 -13.84 5.27 -10.97
CA ALA A 79 -15.26 4.96 -11.00
C ALA A 79 -15.50 3.50 -10.55
N PRO A 80 -16.69 3.16 -10.00
CA PRO A 80 -17.00 1.80 -9.53
C PRO A 80 -16.78 0.71 -10.59
N LYS A 81 -17.06 1.01 -11.86
CA LYS A 81 -16.81 0.08 -12.99
C LYS A 81 -15.31 -0.21 -13.18
N GLN A 82 -14.45 0.79 -13.00
CA GLN A 82 -13.00 0.65 -13.11
C GLN A 82 -12.44 -0.12 -11.92
N VAL A 83 -12.91 0.18 -10.70
CA VAL A 83 -12.56 -0.57 -9.49
C VAL A 83 -12.90 -2.05 -9.65
N ARG A 84 -14.10 -2.36 -10.18
CA ARG A 84 -14.50 -3.76 -10.45
C ARG A 84 -13.58 -4.46 -11.45
N ARG A 85 -13.18 -3.79 -12.54
CA ARG A 85 -12.24 -4.36 -13.52
C ARG A 85 -10.88 -4.61 -12.90
N LEU A 86 -10.36 -3.63 -12.15
CA LEU A 86 -9.10 -3.74 -11.44
C LEU A 86 -9.14 -4.88 -10.41
N ALA A 87 -10.24 -5.02 -9.67
CA ALA A 87 -10.42 -6.08 -8.69
C ALA A 87 -10.44 -7.48 -9.35
N VAL A 88 -11.14 -7.65 -10.48
CA VAL A 88 -11.16 -8.93 -11.20
C VAL A 88 -9.78 -9.28 -11.76
N LEU A 89 -9.10 -8.33 -12.41
CA LEU A 89 -7.76 -8.55 -12.94
C LEU A 89 -6.74 -8.81 -11.81
N GLY A 90 -6.85 -8.04 -10.72
CA GLY A 90 -6.07 -8.20 -9.51
C GLY A 90 -6.25 -9.61 -8.93
N LEU A 91 -7.49 -10.04 -8.72
CA LEU A 91 -7.82 -11.37 -8.21
C LEU A 91 -7.23 -12.49 -9.06
N ILE A 92 -7.40 -12.43 -10.39
CA ILE A 92 -6.83 -13.42 -11.31
C ILE A 92 -5.30 -13.45 -11.15
N GLY A 93 -4.64 -12.29 -11.16
CA GLY A 93 -3.20 -12.18 -10.96
C GLY A 93 -2.76 -12.76 -9.61
N SER A 94 -3.49 -12.46 -8.54
CA SER A 94 -3.20 -12.94 -7.19
C SER A 94 -3.37 -14.45 -7.05
N VAL A 95 -4.38 -15.05 -7.69
CA VAL A 95 -4.58 -16.51 -7.74
C VAL A 95 -3.43 -17.19 -8.49
N VAL A 96 -3.00 -16.62 -9.63
CA VAL A 96 -1.84 -17.13 -10.37
C VAL A 96 -0.58 -17.06 -9.52
N LEU A 97 -0.32 -15.91 -8.87
CA LEU A 97 0.81 -15.76 -7.97
C LEU A 97 0.74 -16.74 -6.80
N LEU A 98 -0.44 -16.95 -6.22
CA LEU A 98 -0.62 -17.92 -5.13
C LEU A 98 -0.28 -19.35 -5.58
N ALA A 99 -0.68 -19.74 -6.79
CA ALA A 99 -0.33 -21.05 -7.36
C ALA A 99 1.18 -21.20 -7.61
N LEU A 100 1.91 -20.10 -7.81
CA LEU A 100 3.37 -20.10 -7.99
C LEU A 100 4.15 -20.18 -6.67
N VAL A 101 3.53 -19.89 -5.51
CA VAL A 101 4.21 -19.89 -4.20
C VAL A 101 4.89 -21.23 -3.87
N PRO A 102 4.29 -22.42 -4.07
CA PRO A 102 4.97 -23.67 -3.75
C PRO A 102 6.22 -23.93 -4.60
N LEU A 103 6.21 -23.44 -5.84
CA LEU A 103 7.26 -23.65 -6.85
C LEU A 103 8.43 -22.68 -6.68
N LEU A 104 8.12 -21.39 -6.52
CA LEU A 104 9.09 -20.29 -6.58
C LEU A 104 9.21 -19.53 -5.24
N GLY A 105 8.41 -19.89 -4.24
CA GLY A 105 8.35 -19.17 -2.96
C GLY A 105 9.59 -19.37 -2.10
N ALA A 106 10.06 -18.27 -1.51
CA ALA A 106 11.12 -18.31 -0.51
C ALA A 106 10.56 -18.87 0.81
N GLU A 107 11.33 -19.75 1.44
CA GLU A 107 10.99 -20.29 2.74
C GLU A 107 11.43 -19.30 3.83
N VAL A 108 10.46 -18.82 4.61
CA VAL A 108 10.69 -17.90 5.73
C VAL A 108 10.05 -18.50 6.97
N LYS A 109 10.85 -18.77 8.00
CA LYS A 109 10.40 -19.38 9.27
C LYS A 109 9.64 -20.71 9.07
N GLY A 110 10.11 -21.57 8.16
CA GLY A 110 9.53 -22.91 7.92
C GLY A 110 8.28 -22.94 7.02
N ALA A 111 7.93 -21.83 6.37
CA ALA A 111 6.78 -21.78 5.45
C ALA A 111 7.12 -20.99 4.16
N LYS A 112 6.65 -21.50 3.02
CA LYS A 112 6.68 -20.79 1.74
C LYS A 112 5.41 -19.93 1.60
N ARG A 113 5.55 -18.61 1.75
CA ARG A 113 4.43 -17.65 1.65
C ARG A 113 4.74 -16.44 0.78
N TRP A 114 6.02 -16.21 0.53
CA TRP A 114 6.52 -15.00 -0.11
C TRP A 114 7.14 -15.33 -1.46
N LEU A 115 6.81 -14.54 -2.48
CA LEU A 115 7.45 -14.57 -3.78
C LEU A 115 8.37 -13.36 -3.91
N THR A 116 9.61 -13.59 -4.29
CA THR A 116 10.54 -12.48 -4.62
C THR A 116 10.45 -12.19 -6.11
N VAL A 117 9.90 -11.04 -6.46
CA VAL A 117 9.76 -10.57 -7.85
C VAL A 117 10.52 -9.25 -7.99
N ALA A 118 11.50 -9.21 -8.90
CA ALA A 118 12.31 -8.01 -9.18
C ALA A 118 12.92 -7.36 -7.91
N GLY A 119 13.42 -8.18 -6.98
CA GLY A 119 14.01 -7.70 -5.72
C GLY A 119 13.01 -7.24 -4.65
N MET A 120 11.70 -7.33 -4.91
CA MET A 120 10.64 -7.06 -3.95
C MET A 120 9.98 -8.35 -3.51
N SER A 121 9.70 -8.45 -2.20
CA SER A 121 8.98 -9.59 -1.63
C SER A 121 7.48 -9.28 -1.63
N ILE A 122 6.71 -10.08 -2.35
CA ILE A 122 5.26 -9.96 -2.50
C ILE A 122 4.61 -11.15 -1.80
N GLN A 123 3.55 -10.89 -1.03
CA GLN A 123 2.74 -11.93 -0.40
C GLN A 123 1.40 -12.03 -1.13
N PRO A 124 1.19 -13.03 -2.01
CA PRO A 124 -0.01 -13.11 -2.84
C PRO A 124 -1.31 -13.18 -2.03
N SER A 125 -1.26 -13.78 -0.83
CA SER A 125 -2.42 -13.91 0.05
C SER A 125 -2.97 -12.58 0.54
N GLU A 126 -2.18 -11.50 0.54
CA GLU A 126 -2.69 -10.17 0.92
C GLU A 126 -3.65 -9.60 -0.13
N PHE A 127 -3.50 -9.99 -1.40
CA PHE A 127 -4.32 -9.49 -2.50
C PHE A 127 -5.57 -10.34 -2.78
N VAL A 128 -5.61 -11.58 -2.30
CA VAL A 128 -6.79 -12.46 -2.44
C VAL A 128 -7.86 -12.14 -1.39
N LYS A 129 -7.48 -11.49 -0.29
CA LYS A 129 -8.42 -11.07 0.75
C LYS A 129 -9.42 -10.04 0.17
N PRO A 130 -10.70 -10.11 0.58
CA PRO A 130 -11.76 -9.23 0.09
C PRO A 130 -11.53 -7.75 0.42
#